data_AF-A0A0A0AED1-F1
#
_entry.id   AF-A0A0A0AED1-F1
#
_cell.length_a   1.000
_cell.length_b   1.000
_cell.length_c   1.000
_cell.angle_alpha   90.00
_cell.angle_beta   90.00
_cell.angle_gamma   90.00
#
_symmetry.space_group_name_H-M   'P 1'
#
loop_
_entity.id
_entity.type
_entity.pdbx_description
1 polymer ?
#
loop_
_entity_poly.entity_id
_entity_poly.type
_entity_poly.pdbx_seq_one_letter_code
_entity_poly.pdbx_strand_id
1 'polypeptide(L)'
;GLSNPFRGLLKLGSLERRGAMGIWKEFSCELSPLELRLFLDHEDRICVESYSLLRCESLALTHSDGRFELVFLGKKLYLRAPSRDEAEDWLDRIREALQKCRPQLEEEEWETLEYPEDGGEGQPVQNDSGTLLQYSDVPGNSLDWTSAHEPELDAIKEAVLYVDVDKTWVPFIFSLSLETLKCFKVRNNDKILSNSYGIETIQDILPDTSLGGPAFFKVITSKAVLKLQAENAEEAASWRELVRGVLMSYLESAEEALTLGGSLDGHSQVVLKNIVKENGFLLQYLVAIPMEKGLDSQSFICAGCSRQIGFSFAKPKLCAFSGLYYCDSCHRDEETVIPSRLIHNWDLTKRGVCRQALKFLTQIRNQPLIDLKLVNESLYDHVERMGRIRRSREQLKLLGDYLIMCRSGALKELSKRLDHRHYLLECPHKYSIADLRQIADGVFETFLQSLLQFASHHVYNCDLCTQRGFICQICNSNDIIFPFEFDTTTR
;
A
#
# COMPACT_ATOMS: atom_id res chain seq x y z
N GLY A 1 -21.38 3.20 -22.09
CA GLY A 1 -21.27 4.65 -21.89
C GLY A 1 -19.81 4.96 -21.82
N LEU A 2 -19.32 5.86 -22.67
CA LEU A 2 -17.91 6.25 -22.69
C LEU A 2 -17.53 6.83 -21.31
N SER A 3 -16.49 6.27 -20.70
CA SER A 3 -15.92 6.74 -19.44
C SER A 3 -15.56 8.20 -19.59
N ASN A 4 -16.21 9.07 -18.82
CA ASN A 4 -15.98 10.50 -18.85
C ASN A 4 -14.50 10.78 -18.48
N PRO A 5 -13.65 11.30 -19.38
CA PRO A 5 -12.22 11.50 -19.12
C PRO A 5 -11.96 12.56 -18.04
N PHE A 6 -13.01 13.24 -17.57
CA PHE A 6 -12.97 14.28 -16.55
C PHE A 6 -13.53 13.84 -15.18
N ARG A 7 -13.78 12.55 -14.95
CA ARG A 7 -14.22 12.07 -13.62
C ARG A 7 -13.09 12.28 -12.61
N GLY A 8 -13.19 13.35 -11.82
CA GLY A 8 -12.21 13.69 -10.78
C GLY A 8 -11.07 14.60 -11.25
N LEU A 9 -11.24 15.37 -12.32
CA LEU A 9 -10.30 16.45 -12.66
C LEU A 9 -10.85 17.78 -12.14
N LEU A 10 -10.10 18.45 -11.26
CA LEU A 10 -10.46 19.74 -10.68
C LEU A 10 -9.97 20.91 -11.53
N LYS A 11 -8.77 20.80 -12.13
CA LYS A 11 -8.22 21.82 -13.02
C LYS A 11 -7.13 21.24 -13.93
N LEU A 12 -7.03 21.74 -15.16
CA LEU A 12 -5.94 21.47 -16.10
C LEU A 12 -5.42 22.81 -16.62
N GLY A 13 -4.10 22.93 -16.79
CA GLY A 13 -3.49 24.12 -17.40
C GLY A 13 -1.97 24.06 -17.39
N SER A 14 -1.34 25.00 -18.09
CA SER A 14 0.12 25.09 -18.15
C SER A 14 0.67 25.91 -16.98
N LEU A 15 1.70 25.40 -16.32
CA LEU A 15 2.44 26.10 -15.27
C LEU A 15 3.95 25.97 -15.50
N GLU A 16 4.69 27.03 -15.20
CA GLU A 16 6.15 26.94 -15.18
C GLU A 16 6.64 26.53 -13.79
N ARG A 17 7.56 25.57 -13.71
CA ARG A 17 8.22 25.16 -12.46
C ARG A 17 9.67 25.63 -12.43
N ARG A 18 10.11 26.13 -11.28
CA ARG A 18 11.52 26.45 -11.03
C ARG A 18 12.33 25.19 -10.72
N GLY A 19 13.33 24.88 -11.54
CA GLY A 19 14.28 23.80 -11.31
C GLY A 19 15.40 24.15 -10.32
N ALA A 20 16.21 23.17 -9.94
CA ALA A 20 17.31 23.32 -8.98
C ALA A 20 18.39 24.34 -9.41
N MET A 21 18.53 24.59 -10.71
CA MET A 21 19.45 25.59 -11.28
C MET A 21 18.79 26.98 -11.45
N GLY A 22 17.57 27.17 -10.93
CA GLY A 22 16.83 28.45 -10.99
C GLY A 22 16.12 28.73 -12.32
N ILE A 23 16.18 27.80 -13.28
CA ILE A 23 15.53 27.89 -14.59
C ILE A 23 14.05 27.52 -14.46
N TRP A 24 13.17 28.30 -15.09
CA TRP A 24 11.74 28.00 -15.21
C TRP A 24 11.48 27.16 -16.45
N LYS A 25 10.73 26.07 -16.29
CA LYS A 25 10.36 25.18 -17.39
C LYS A 25 8.86 24.96 -17.38
N GLU A 26 8.23 25.03 -18.54
CA GLU A 26 6.79 24.84 -18.71
C GLU A 26 6.42 23.35 -18.58
N PHE A 27 5.32 23.09 -17.88
CA PHE A 27 4.71 21.78 -17.72
C PHE A 27 3.20 21.89 -17.90
N SER A 28 2.58 20.85 -18.46
CA SER A 28 1.12 20.69 -18.37
C SER A 28 0.77 20.12 -17.01
N CYS A 29 -0.15 20.75 -16.28
CA CYS A 29 -0.50 20.37 -14.91
C CYS A 29 -1.94 19.89 -14.83
N GLU A 30 -2.15 18.74 -14.19
CA GLU A 30 -3.47 18.19 -13.86
C GLU A 30 -3.67 18.18 -12.34
N LEU A 31 -4.72 18.85 -11.87
CA LEU A 31 -5.17 18.80 -10.49
C LEU A 31 -6.34 17.83 -10.37
N SER A 32 -6.17 16.81 -9.54
CA SER A 32 -7.21 15.89 -9.10
C SER A 32 -7.52 16.14 -7.62
N PRO A 33 -8.61 15.57 -7.06
CA PRO A 33 -8.96 15.74 -5.65
C PRO A 33 -7.85 15.39 -4.66
N LEU A 34 -6.93 14.48 -5.01
CA LEU A 34 -5.90 13.98 -4.10
C LEU A 34 -4.47 14.30 -4.55
N GLU A 35 -4.26 14.69 -5.81
CA GLU A 35 -2.92 14.82 -6.40
C GLU A 35 -2.84 15.95 -7.42
N LEU A 36 -1.68 16.60 -7.47
CA LEU A 36 -1.23 17.51 -8.53
C LEU A 36 -0.13 16.84 -9.35
N ARG A 37 -0.37 16.64 -10.65
CA ARG A 37 0.56 15.97 -11.58
C ARG A 37 1.12 16.94 -12.60
N LEU A 38 2.40 16.82 -12.93
CA LEU A 38 3.08 17.60 -13.96
C LEU A 38 3.58 16.71 -15.11
N PHE A 39 3.29 17.12 -16.33
CA PHE A 39 3.64 16.44 -17.58
C PHE A 39 4.58 17.32 -18.41
N LEU A 40 5.59 16.70 -19.03
CA LEU A 40 6.59 17.38 -19.87
C LEU A 40 6.08 17.69 -21.29
N ASP A 41 5.01 17.02 -21.74
CA ASP A 41 4.44 17.17 -23.08
C ASP A 41 2.94 16.86 -23.08
N HIS A 42 2.19 17.56 -23.93
CA HIS A 42 0.74 17.39 -24.11
C HIS A 42 0.39 16.11 -24.88
N GLU A 43 1.30 15.60 -25.71
CA GLU A 43 1.02 14.46 -26.62
C GLU A 43 1.32 13.10 -25.97
N ASP A 44 2.40 12.99 -25.19
CA ASP A 44 2.91 11.70 -24.68
C ASP A 44 2.43 11.32 -23.25
N ARG A 45 1.75 12.23 -22.53
CA ARG A 45 1.24 12.02 -21.14
C ARG A 45 2.24 11.34 -20.18
N ILE A 46 3.55 11.57 -20.37
CA ILE A 46 4.56 11.05 -19.45
C ILE A 46 4.52 11.89 -18.18
N CYS A 47 3.96 11.33 -17.11
CA CYS A 47 3.93 11.97 -15.79
C CYS A 47 5.35 12.01 -15.23
N VAL A 48 5.83 13.21 -14.93
CA VAL A 48 7.22 13.45 -14.52
C VAL A 48 7.31 13.60 -13.01
N GLU A 49 6.32 14.28 -12.44
CA GLU A 49 6.23 14.53 -11.01
C GLU A 49 4.76 14.48 -10.57
N SER A 50 4.48 13.73 -9.50
CA SER A 50 3.17 13.69 -8.85
C SER A 50 3.31 14.12 -7.40
N TYR A 51 2.49 15.08 -6.98
CA TYR A 51 2.46 15.65 -5.63
C TYR A 51 1.11 15.32 -4.98
N SER A 52 1.14 14.55 -3.89
CA SER A 52 -0.07 14.28 -3.10
C SER A 52 -0.48 15.51 -2.30
N LEU A 53 -1.73 15.95 -2.47
CA LEU A 53 -2.29 17.10 -1.76
C LEU A 53 -2.43 16.83 -0.25
N LEU A 54 -2.55 15.58 0.19
CA LEU A 54 -2.57 15.23 1.62
C LEU A 54 -1.32 15.73 2.39
N ARG A 55 -0.20 15.86 1.67
CA ARG A 55 1.12 16.28 2.18
C ARG A 55 1.38 17.79 2.04
N CYS A 56 0.41 18.55 1.54
CA CYS A 56 0.51 20.01 1.41
C CYS A 56 0.22 20.66 2.77
N GLU A 57 1.15 21.50 3.24
CA GLU A 57 1.09 22.15 4.56
C GLU A 57 0.65 23.61 4.45
N SER A 58 1.17 24.33 3.45
CA SER A 58 0.80 25.73 3.23
C SER A 58 0.89 26.12 1.75
N LEU A 59 0.13 27.17 1.42
CA LEU A 59 -0.03 27.74 0.10
C LEU A 59 0.27 29.24 0.23
N ALA A 60 1.21 29.77 -0.53
CA ALA A 60 1.53 31.19 -0.48
C ALA A 60 1.65 31.81 -1.87
N LEU A 61 0.99 32.96 -2.05
CA LEU A 61 1.15 33.81 -3.22
C LEU A 61 2.36 34.71 -2.99
N THR A 62 3.46 34.43 -3.67
CA THR A 62 4.74 35.11 -3.40
C THR A 62 4.91 36.46 -4.11
N HIS A 63 4.37 36.64 -5.33
CA HIS A 63 4.58 37.87 -6.11
C HIS A 63 3.38 38.23 -7.01
N SER A 64 3.27 39.51 -7.40
CA SER A 64 2.23 40.03 -8.32
C SER A 64 2.32 39.56 -9.78
N ASP A 65 3.35 38.77 -10.12
CA ASP A 65 3.67 38.22 -11.44
C ASP A 65 3.18 36.76 -11.64
N GLY A 66 2.11 36.37 -10.94
CA GLY A 66 1.52 35.02 -11.04
C GLY A 66 2.34 33.88 -10.41
N ARG A 67 3.30 34.21 -9.55
CA ARG A 67 4.16 33.22 -8.87
C ARG A 67 3.61 32.82 -7.51
N PHE A 68 3.44 31.53 -7.32
CA PHE A 68 2.97 30.94 -6.08
C PHE A 68 3.84 29.77 -5.66
N GLU A 69 3.86 29.51 -4.36
CA GLU A 69 4.57 28.38 -3.78
C GLU A 69 3.61 27.41 -3.10
N LEU A 70 3.89 26.11 -3.31
CA LEU A 70 3.25 25.01 -2.58
C LEU A 70 4.30 24.41 -1.67
N VAL A 71 4.02 24.39 -0.37
CA VAL A 71 4.92 23.78 0.63
C VAL A 71 4.40 22.40 0.98
N PHE A 72 5.20 21.39 0.65
CA PHE A 72 4.98 20.00 1.05
C PHE A 72 6.00 19.62 2.14
N LEU A 73 5.66 18.63 2.97
CA LEU A 73 6.59 18.06 3.97
C LEU A 73 7.98 17.78 3.37
N GLY A 74 8.94 18.67 3.66
CA GLY A 74 10.33 18.60 3.20
C GLY A 74 10.65 19.14 1.80
N LYS A 75 9.70 19.70 1.05
CA LYS A 75 9.93 20.28 -0.31
C LYS A 75 9.08 21.51 -0.59
N LYS A 76 9.71 22.59 -1.09
CA LYS A 76 9.02 23.78 -1.61
C LYS A 76 8.95 23.73 -3.13
N LEU A 77 7.74 23.78 -3.67
CA LEU A 77 7.50 23.83 -5.10
C LEU A 77 7.18 25.27 -5.51
N TYR A 78 8.02 25.83 -6.38
CA TYR A 78 7.82 27.17 -6.94
C TYR A 78 7.18 27.06 -8.32
N LEU A 79 5.96 27.56 -8.46
CA LEU A 79 5.17 27.54 -9.69
C LEU A 79 4.85 28.96 -10.15
N ARG A 80 4.71 29.12 -11.46
CA ARG A 80 4.29 30.38 -12.08
C ARG A 80 3.18 30.11 -13.08
N ALA A 81 2.06 30.81 -12.89
CA ALA A 81 0.97 30.85 -13.84
C ALA A 81 1.16 32.01 -14.85
N PRO A 82 0.54 31.92 -16.04
CA PRO A 82 0.53 32.97 -17.06
C PRO A 82 0.03 34.34 -16.57
N SER A 83 -0.85 34.36 -15.57
CA SER A 83 -1.38 35.59 -14.97
C SER A 83 -1.57 35.46 -13.46
N ARG A 84 -1.72 36.59 -12.77
CA ARG A 84 -2.04 36.63 -11.35
C ARG A 84 -3.39 35.98 -11.03
N ASP A 85 -4.40 36.26 -11.85
CA ASP A 85 -5.75 35.72 -11.65
C ASP A 85 -5.77 34.20 -11.82
N GLU A 86 -4.98 33.66 -12.75
CA GLU A 86 -4.83 32.22 -12.91
C GLU A 86 -4.08 31.57 -11.74
N ALA A 87 -3.06 32.24 -11.18
CA ALA A 87 -2.36 31.76 -9.98
C ALA A 87 -3.31 31.69 -8.77
N GLU A 88 -4.16 32.70 -8.59
CA GLU A 88 -5.17 32.75 -7.53
C GLU A 88 -6.20 31.62 -7.71
N ASP A 89 -6.70 31.37 -8.93
CA ASP A 89 -7.63 30.26 -9.20
C ASP A 89 -6.99 28.87 -8.99
N TRP A 90 -5.71 28.69 -9.35
CA TRP A 90 -4.97 27.47 -9.03
C TRP A 90 -4.88 27.24 -7.51
N LEU A 91 -4.56 28.27 -6.74
CA LEU A 91 -4.48 28.19 -5.28
C LEU A 91 -5.84 27.91 -4.63
N ASP A 92 -6.92 28.50 -5.13
CA ASP A 92 -8.27 28.31 -4.60
C ASP A 92 -8.79 26.90 -4.88
N ARG A 93 -8.55 26.35 -6.08
CA ARG A 93 -8.91 24.97 -6.41
C ARG A 93 -8.11 23.95 -5.59
N ILE A 94 -6.83 24.23 -5.32
CA ILE A 94 -6.01 23.41 -4.43
C ILE A 94 -6.53 23.48 -2.98
N ARG A 95 -6.89 24.67 -2.47
CA ARG A 95 -7.52 24.82 -1.15
C ARG A 95 -8.83 24.03 -1.03
N GLU A 96 -9.68 24.13 -2.05
CA GLU A 96 -10.94 23.40 -2.09
C GLU A 96 -10.72 21.87 -2.08
N ALA A 97 -9.70 21.40 -2.81
CA ALA A 97 -9.29 19.99 -2.78
C ALA A 97 -8.80 19.57 -1.38
N LEU A 98 -7.95 20.38 -0.74
CA LEU A 98 -7.42 20.11 0.60
C LEU A 98 -8.53 20.06 1.66
N GLN A 99 -9.50 20.97 1.60
CA GLN A 99 -10.64 21.00 2.52
C GLN A 99 -11.58 19.80 2.33
N LYS A 100 -11.76 19.33 1.09
CA LYS A 100 -12.51 18.09 0.82
C LYS A 100 -11.78 16.83 1.26
N CYS A 101 -10.44 16.84 1.29
CA CYS A 101 -9.62 15.73 1.78
C CYS A 101 -9.52 15.67 3.30
N ARG A 102 -9.62 16.82 3.97
CA ARG A 102 -9.64 16.97 5.43
C ARG A 102 -11.01 17.51 5.84
N PRO A 103 -12.07 16.67 5.94
CA PRO A 103 -13.32 17.14 6.50
C PRO A 103 -13.05 17.70 7.90
N GLN A 104 -13.52 18.92 8.14
CA GLN A 104 -13.45 19.58 9.44
C GLN A 104 -14.04 18.64 10.49
N LEU A 105 -13.32 18.45 11.59
CA LEU A 105 -13.92 18.23 12.89
C LEU A 105 -14.88 19.42 13.09
N GLU A 106 -16.15 19.24 12.74
CA GLU A 106 -17.20 20.06 13.34
C GLU A 106 -17.11 19.77 14.84
N GLU A 107 -16.90 20.85 15.59
CA GLU A 107 -17.03 20.91 17.02
C GLU A 107 -18.39 20.30 17.41
N GLU A 108 -18.38 19.06 17.91
CA GLU A 108 -19.43 18.66 18.84
C GLU A 108 -19.22 19.53 20.08
N GLU A 109 -20.00 20.61 20.13
CA GLU A 109 -20.39 21.34 21.34
C GLU A 109 -20.71 20.31 22.44
N TRP A 110 -19.73 20.02 23.29
CA TRP A 110 -20.02 19.44 24.60
C TRP A 110 -20.76 20.52 25.37
N GLU A 111 -22.08 20.39 25.47
CA GLU A 111 -22.91 21.16 26.39
C GLU A 111 -22.21 21.16 27.75
N THR A 112 -21.71 22.34 28.15
CA THR A 112 -21.14 22.56 29.47
C THR A 112 -22.30 22.52 30.44
N LEU A 113 -22.42 21.43 31.21
CA LEU A 113 -23.30 21.38 32.36
C LEU A 113 -22.78 22.37 33.41
N GLU A 114 -23.31 23.58 33.37
CA GLU A 114 -23.18 24.55 34.45
C GLU A 114 -23.84 23.98 35.71
N TYR A 115 -23.01 23.67 36.71
CA TYR A 115 -23.45 23.56 38.10
C TYR A 115 -23.02 24.84 38.83
N PRO A 116 -23.91 25.47 39.61
CA PRO A 116 -23.73 26.86 40.04
C PRO A 116 -22.65 26.99 41.10
N GLU A 117 -21.82 28.02 40.96
CA GLU A 117 -20.87 28.46 41.97
C GLU A 117 -21.57 28.87 43.27
N ASP A 118 -20.81 28.58 44.31
CA ASP A 118 -20.98 28.82 45.73
C ASP A 118 -21.40 30.26 46.08
N GLY A 119 -22.23 30.38 47.11
CA GLY A 119 -22.55 31.65 47.75
C GLY A 119 -22.41 31.50 49.26
N GLY A 120 -21.42 32.16 49.85
CA GLY A 120 -21.36 32.33 51.31
C GLY A 120 -19.98 32.62 51.89
N GLU A 121 -19.72 33.90 52.16
CA GLU A 121 -18.60 34.43 52.95
C GLU A 121 -18.52 33.85 54.38
N GLY A 122 -17.30 33.79 54.96
CA GLY A 122 -17.09 33.85 56.42
C GLY A 122 -16.00 32.93 57.02
N GLN A 123 -14.88 33.51 57.44
CA GLN A 123 -13.87 32.96 58.38
C GLN A 123 -14.42 32.81 59.84
N PRO A 124 -13.68 32.34 60.88
CA PRO A 124 -12.48 31.47 61.01
C PRO A 124 -12.60 30.37 62.15
N VAL A 125 -11.49 29.65 62.43
CA VAL A 125 -10.99 29.15 63.77
C VAL A 125 -11.02 27.63 64.08
N GLN A 126 -9.80 27.08 64.31
CA GLN A 126 -9.37 25.92 65.16
C GLN A 126 -9.85 24.49 64.78
N ASN A 127 -9.10 23.38 64.92
CA ASN A 127 -8.03 23.01 65.85
C ASN A 127 -7.17 21.85 65.30
N ASP A 128 -5.89 21.90 65.65
CA ASP A 128 -4.87 20.85 65.85
C ASP A 128 -5.20 19.37 65.57
N SER A 129 -4.32 18.70 64.80
CA SER A 129 -3.36 17.68 65.31
C SER A 129 -2.96 16.70 64.20
N GLY A 130 -1.65 16.57 63.92
CA GLY A 130 -1.14 15.52 63.03
C GLY A 130 0.26 15.75 62.48
N THR A 131 1.22 15.93 63.39
CA THR A 131 2.66 16.14 63.23
C THR A 131 3.33 15.42 62.06
N LEU A 132 4.11 16.20 61.30
CA LEU A 132 5.24 15.78 60.47
C LEU A 132 6.11 14.73 61.17
N LEU A 133 6.42 13.65 60.45
CA LEU A 133 7.75 13.05 60.48
C LEU A 133 8.35 13.16 59.09
N GLN A 134 9.24 14.14 58.95
CA GLN A 134 10.28 14.16 57.94
C GLN A 134 11.13 12.89 58.07
N TYR A 135 11.19 12.11 57.00
CA TYR A 135 12.41 11.43 56.62
C TYR A 135 12.81 11.96 55.26
N SER A 136 13.94 12.65 55.26
CA SER A 136 14.61 13.24 54.12
C SER A 136 15.21 12.18 53.19
N ASP A 137 15.19 12.53 51.91
CA ASP A 137 16.18 12.27 50.86
C ASP A 137 16.63 10.84 50.55
N VAL A 138 16.06 10.32 49.45
CA VAL A 138 16.82 9.62 48.41
C VAL A 138 16.64 10.47 47.13
N PRO A 139 17.70 10.84 46.38
CA PRO A 139 17.57 11.78 45.28
C PRO A 139 16.68 11.17 44.19
N GLY A 140 15.50 11.76 43.99
CA GLY A 140 14.68 11.47 42.84
C GLY A 140 15.43 11.92 41.60
N ASN A 141 15.81 10.96 40.74
CA ASN A 141 16.21 11.25 39.37
C ASN A 141 15.01 11.93 38.69
N SER A 142 15.01 13.27 38.68
CA SER A 142 14.13 14.06 37.82
C SER A 142 14.54 13.73 36.38
N LEU A 143 13.77 12.84 35.74
CA LEU A 143 13.95 12.50 34.34
C LEU A 143 13.75 13.77 33.52
N ASP A 144 14.79 14.18 32.79
CA ASP A 144 14.71 15.30 31.85
C ASP A 144 14.13 14.78 30.53
N TRP A 145 13.06 15.41 30.08
CA TRP A 145 12.33 15.06 28.85
C TRP A 145 12.53 16.11 27.76
N THR A 146 13.29 17.18 28.04
CA THR A 146 13.47 18.30 27.11
C THR A 146 14.59 18.03 26.11
N SER A 147 14.30 18.17 24.81
CA SER A 147 15.31 18.18 23.75
C SER A 147 15.65 19.62 23.36
N ALA A 148 16.84 20.09 23.74
CA ALA A 148 17.34 21.43 23.36
C ALA A 148 17.98 21.48 21.95
N HIS A 149 17.83 20.41 21.15
CA HIS A 149 18.49 20.24 19.85
C HIS A 149 17.49 20.37 18.70
N GLU A 150 17.95 20.91 17.56
CA GLU A 150 17.14 20.98 16.35
C GLU A 150 16.79 19.55 15.85
N PRO A 151 15.51 19.29 15.51
CA PRO A 151 15.07 17.98 15.05
C PRO A 151 15.70 17.62 13.69
N GLU A 152 15.87 16.33 13.40
CA GLU A 152 16.34 15.92 12.07
C GLU A 152 15.38 16.41 10.97
N LEU A 153 15.94 16.83 9.83
CA LEU A 153 15.17 17.37 8.69
C LEU A 153 14.18 16.36 8.08
N ASP A 154 14.36 15.06 8.33
CA ASP A 154 13.51 13.97 7.86
C ASP A 154 12.58 13.40 8.95
N ALA A 155 12.55 13.99 10.15
CA ALA A 155 11.79 13.49 11.28
C ALA A 155 10.30 13.85 11.20
N ILE A 156 9.45 12.83 11.14
CA ILE A 156 8.00 12.92 11.38
C ILE A 156 7.74 13.23 12.86
N LYS A 157 8.55 12.62 13.73
CA LYS A 157 8.50 12.84 15.17
C LYS A 157 9.88 12.63 15.77
N GLU A 158 10.29 13.57 16.63
CA GLU A 158 11.51 13.46 17.42
C GLU A 158 11.19 13.78 18.88
N ALA A 159 11.56 12.89 19.80
CA ALA A 159 11.35 13.07 21.23
C ALA A 159 12.34 12.26 22.05
N VAL A 160 12.52 12.64 23.32
CA VAL A 160 13.33 11.87 24.27
C VAL A 160 12.51 10.67 24.77
N LEU A 161 13.05 9.47 24.57
CA LEU A 161 12.52 8.24 25.15
C LEU A 161 13.60 7.58 25.99
N TYR A 162 13.18 6.98 27.11
CA TYR A 162 14.08 6.19 27.93
C TYR A 162 14.10 4.75 27.44
N VAL A 163 15.30 4.18 27.30
CA VAL A 163 15.54 2.80 26.85
C VAL A 163 16.04 1.97 28.04
N ASP A 164 15.48 0.78 28.23
CA ASP A 164 16.01 -0.21 29.19
C ASP A 164 17.30 -0.84 28.65
N VAL A 165 18.45 -0.41 29.19
CA VAL A 165 19.77 -1.01 28.95
C VAL A 165 20.25 -1.63 30.26
N ASP A 166 20.34 -2.96 30.30
CA ASP A 166 20.81 -3.72 31.47
C ASP A 166 20.11 -3.36 32.80
N LYS A 167 18.78 -3.18 32.78
CA LYS A 167 17.94 -2.75 33.92
C LYS A 167 18.13 -1.30 34.36
N THR A 168 18.76 -0.48 33.52
CA THR A 168 18.90 0.97 33.73
C THR A 168 18.22 1.73 32.60
N TRP A 169 17.39 2.70 32.95
CA TRP A 169 16.69 3.55 31.99
C TRP A 169 17.60 4.70 31.57
N VAL A 170 17.96 4.74 30.29
CA VAL A 170 18.87 5.75 29.74
C VAL A 170 18.13 6.59 28.71
N PRO A 171 18.22 7.93 28.74
CA PRO A 171 17.56 8.78 27.76
C PRO A 171 18.26 8.71 26.41
N PHE A 172 17.46 8.55 25.36
CA PHE A 172 17.88 8.67 23.96
C PHE A 172 16.90 9.56 23.22
N ILE A 173 17.39 10.34 22.25
CA ILE A 173 16.53 11.07 21.32
C ILE A 173 16.16 10.10 20.21
N PHE A 174 14.88 9.76 20.11
CA PHE A 174 14.35 8.96 19.01
C PHE A 174 13.83 9.88 17.93
N SER A 175 14.21 9.60 16.69
CA SER A 175 13.80 10.36 15.51
C SER A 175 13.22 9.36 14.49
N LEU A 176 11.91 9.46 14.25
CA LEU A 176 11.17 8.63 13.31
C LEU A 176 11.05 9.34 11.96
N SER A 177 11.60 8.75 10.91
CA SER A 177 11.35 9.14 9.52
C SER A 177 10.54 8.06 8.78
N LEU A 178 10.19 8.33 7.51
CA LEU A 178 9.49 7.34 6.67
C LEU A 178 10.35 6.11 6.33
N GLU A 179 11.68 6.23 6.46
CA GLU A 179 12.62 5.18 6.05
C GLU A 179 13.36 4.57 7.25
N THR A 180 13.55 5.31 8.34
CA THR A 180 14.33 4.83 9.49
C THR A 180 13.80 5.35 10.83
N LEU A 181 13.96 4.55 11.88
CA LEU A 181 13.91 4.95 13.28
C LEU A 181 15.34 5.11 13.79
N LYS A 182 15.80 6.36 13.94
CA LYS A 182 17.14 6.70 14.44
C LYS A 182 17.09 6.93 15.96
N CYS A 183 18.15 6.53 16.65
CA CYS A 183 18.34 6.70 18.08
C CYS A 183 19.64 7.46 18.32
N PHE A 184 19.57 8.63 18.95
CA PHE A 184 20.73 9.47 19.24
C PHE A 184 21.00 9.53 20.74
N LYS A 185 22.29 9.47 21.09
CA LYS A 185 22.77 9.70 22.45
C LYS A 185 23.38 11.09 22.51
N VAL A 186 22.95 11.90 23.47
CA VAL A 186 23.53 13.22 23.70
C VAL A 186 24.79 13.06 24.54
N ARG A 187 25.93 13.54 24.04
CA ARG A 187 27.19 13.58 24.80
C ARG A 187 27.88 14.91 24.54
N ASN A 188 28.17 15.67 25.60
CA ASN A 188 28.82 16.99 25.52
C ASN A 188 28.08 18.00 24.60
N ASN A 189 26.75 18.06 24.66
CA ASN A 189 25.89 18.87 23.76
C ASN A 189 25.94 18.50 22.27
N ASP A 190 26.59 17.39 21.90
CA ASP A 190 26.55 16.86 20.54
C ASP A 190 25.57 15.67 20.45
N LYS A 191 24.71 15.69 19.43
CA LYS A 191 23.76 14.63 19.08
C LYS A 191 24.49 13.54 18.30
N ILE A 192 24.87 12.44 18.97
CA ILE A 192 25.62 11.33 18.35
C ILE A 192 24.65 10.21 17.99
N LEU A 193 24.61 9.79 16.72
CA LEU A 193 23.82 8.65 16.28
C LEU A 193 24.34 7.37 16.96
N SER A 194 23.51 6.75 17.80
CA SER A 194 23.82 5.48 18.44
C SER A 194 23.41 4.32 17.53
N ASN A 195 22.13 4.30 17.12
CA ASN A 195 21.56 3.20 16.37
C ASN A 195 20.61 3.75 15.30
N SER A 196 20.47 3.04 14.18
CA SER A 196 19.47 3.31 13.15
C SER A 196 18.82 1.99 12.74
N TYR A 197 17.49 1.95 12.80
CA TYR A 197 16.67 0.81 12.40
C TYR A 197 15.88 1.21 11.17
N GLY A 198 16.09 0.54 10.04
CA GLY A 198 15.22 0.72 8.89
C GLY A 198 13.79 0.31 9.22
N ILE A 199 12.78 1.02 8.71
CA ILE A 199 11.37 0.71 8.96
C ILE A 199 11.05 -0.73 8.51
N GLU A 200 11.71 -1.23 7.47
CA GLU A 200 11.61 -2.62 6.98
C GLU A 200 12.06 -3.67 8.00
N THR A 201 12.85 -3.25 8.99
CA THR A 201 13.34 -4.12 10.05
C THR A 201 12.42 -4.16 11.27
N ILE A 202 11.46 -3.23 11.38
CA ILE A 202 10.50 -3.15 12.47
C ILE A 202 9.38 -4.15 12.20
N GLN A 203 9.22 -5.12 13.10
CA GLN A 203 8.22 -6.17 13.00
C GLN A 203 6.91 -5.76 13.68
N ASP A 204 6.99 -5.11 14.83
CA ASP A 204 5.81 -4.71 15.60
C ASP A 204 6.15 -3.62 16.64
N ILE A 205 5.11 -2.93 17.11
CA ILE A 205 5.18 -2.00 18.23
C ILE A 205 3.99 -2.21 19.19
N LEU A 206 4.29 -2.55 20.44
CA LEU A 206 3.31 -3.04 21.42
C LEU A 206 3.40 -2.29 22.75
N PRO A 207 2.29 -2.09 23.48
CA PRO A 207 2.36 -1.60 24.86
C PRO A 207 3.07 -2.63 25.77
N ASP A 208 3.86 -2.16 26.73
CA ASP A 208 4.55 -3.01 27.70
C ASP A 208 3.89 -2.94 29.08
N THR A 209 2.80 -3.66 29.24
CA THR A 209 2.05 -3.73 30.50
C THR A 209 2.85 -4.39 31.65
N SER A 210 3.99 -5.03 31.36
CA SER A 210 4.83 -5.68 32.36
C SER A 210 5.75 -4.72 33.13
N LEU A 211 5.92 -3.47 32.65
CA LEU A 211 6.84 -2.48 33.24
C LEU A 211 6.15 -1.38 34.04
N GLY A 212 4.84 -1.50 34.30
CA GLY A 212 4.17 -0.71 35.34
C GLY A 212 3.40 0.54 34.89
N GLY A 213 2.99 0.65 33.63
CA GLY A 213 2.06 1.71 33.22
C GLY A 213 1.82 1.82 31.70
N PRO A 214 0.84 2.63 31.26
CA PRO A 214 0.51 2.85 29.84
C PRO A 214 1.56 3.68 29.06
N ALA A 215 2.55 4.26 29.75
CA ALA A 215 3.65 5.03 29.14
C ALA A 215 4.79 4.14 28.59
N PHE A 216 4.75 2.83 28.84
CA PHE A 216 5.78 1.88 28.40
C PHE A 216 5.34 1.12 27.15
N PHE A 217 6.28 0.92 26.21
CA PHE A 217 6.04 0.18 24.98
C PHE A 217 7.31 -0.52 24.49
N LYS A 218 7.16 -1.50 23.60
CA LYS A 218 8.25 -2.23 22.95
C LYS A 218 8.22 -1.99 21.46
N VAL A 219 9.39 -1.75 20.88
CA VAL A 219 9.61 -1.83 19.43
C VAL A 219 10.38 -3.11 19.15
N ILE A 220 9.76 -4.01 18.39
CA ILE A 220 10.36 -5.28 18.00
C ILE A 220 10.98 -5.10 16.63
N THR A 221 12.30 -5.22 16.54
CA THR A 221 13.04 -5.20 15.27
C THR A 221 13.63 -6.57 14.99
N SER A 222 14.03 -6.81 13.73
CA SER A 222 14.71 -8.05 13.31
C SER A 222 16.02 -8.35 14.05
N LYS A 223 16.61 -7.35 14.73
CA LYS A 223 17.90 -7.46 15.43
C LYS A 223 17.79 -7.27 16.95
N ALA A 224 16.75 -6.61 17.45
CA ALA A 224 16.61 -6.26 18.86
C ALA A 224 15.15 -5.95 19.26
N VAL A 225 14.84 -6.18 20.53
CA VAL A 225 13.60 -5.69 21.16
C VAL A 225 13.97 -4.50 22.05
N LEU A 226 13.51 -3.31 21.66
CA LEU A 226 13.71 -2.08 22.43
C LEU A 226 12.54 -1.92 23.39
N LYS A 227 12.80 -1.85 24.69
CA LYS A 227 11.80 -1.44 25.69
C LYS A 227 11.95 0.05 25.95
N LEU A 228 10.89 0.78 25.71
CA LEU A 228 10.85 2.24 25.69
C LEU A 228 9.84 2.76 26.71
N GLN A 229 10.16 3.91 27.30
CA GLN A 229 9.27 4.68 28.14
C GLN A 229 9.15 6.11 27.57
N ALA A 230 7.92 6.55 27.35
CA ALA A 230 7.60 7.94 27.00
C ALA A 230 7.27 8.75 28.26
N GLU A 231 7.19 10.08 28.10
CA GLU A 231 6.84 11.02 29.17
C GLU A 231 5.49 10.69 29.82
N ASN A 232 4.50 10.33 28.99
CA ASN A 232 3.15 10.03 29.44
C ASN A 232 2.46 8.98 28.55
N ALA A 233 1.25 8.57 28.93
CA ALA A 233 0.46 7.56 28.23
C ALA A 233 0.06 7.98 26.81
N GLU A 234 -0.23 9.26 26.62
CA GLU A 234 -0.67 9.85 25.35
C GLU A 234 0.50 9.89 24.36
N GLU A 235 1.69 10.24 24.83
CA GLU A 235 2.91 10.27 24.04
C GLU A 235 3.32 8.85 23.61
N ALA A 236 3.24 7.87 24.53
CA ALA A 236 3.42 6.46 24.18
C ALA A 236 2.38 5.96 23.17
N ALA A 237 1.14 6.46 23.20
CA ALA A 237 0.12 6.15 22.19
C ALA A 237 0.44 6.81 20.85
N SER A 238 0.86 8.07 20.85
CA SER A 238 1.26 8.83 19.66
C SER A 238 2.44 8.16 18.94
N TRP A 239 3.47 7.72 19.67
CA TRP A 239 4.59 6.95 19.10
C TRP A 239 4.12 5.63 18.47
N ARG A 240 3.21 4.91 19.14
CA ARG A 240 2.66 3.65 18.61
C ARG A 240 1.87 3.86 17.32
N GLU A 241 1.01 4.86 17.27
CA GLU A 241 0.21 5.15 16.07
C GLU A 241 1.08 5.65 14.92
N LEU A 242 2.06 6.52 15.17
CA LEU A 242 2.94 7.03 14.11
C LEU A 242 3.84 5.94 13.54
N VAL A 243 4.46 5.10 14.37
CA VAL A 243 5.30 3.99 13.87
C VAL A 243 4.45 2.98 13.08
N ARG A 244 3.22 2.69 13.52
CA ARG A 244 2.28 1.85 12.74
C ARG A 244 1.88 2.50 11.43
N GLY A 245 1.58 3.79 11.42
CA GLY A 245 1.23 4.54 10.21
C GLY A 245 2.38 4.54 9.20
N VAL A 246 3.61 4.72 9.66
CA VAL A 246 4.82 4.65 8.81
C VAL A 246 5.06 3.23 8.30
N LEU A 247 4.92 2.21 9.14
CA LEU A 247 5.03 0.81 8.72
C LEU A 247 3.96 0.45 7.69
N MET A 248 2.72 0.90 7.88
CA MET A 248 1.63 0.73 6.92
C MET A 248 1.93 1.45 5.61
N SER A 249 2.42 2.69 5.63
CA SER A 249 2.81 3.43 4.42
C SER A 249 4.00 2.77 3.70
N TYR A 250 4.96 2.23 4.45
CA TYR A 250 6.06 1.46 3.90
C TYR A 250 5.55 0.18 3.23
N LEU A 251 4.64 -0.55 3.88
CA LEU A 251 4.01 -1.74 3.31
C LEU A 251 3.13 -1.41 2.11
N GLU A 252 2.38 -0.31 2.12
CA GLU A 252 1.58 0.16 0.98
C GLU A 252 2.47 0.55 -0.21
N SER A 253 3.59 1.23 0.02
CA SER A 253 4.56 1.55 -1.05
C SER A 253 5.32 0.32 -1.57
N ALA A 254 5.63 -0.63 -0.69
CA ALA A 254 6.19 -1.92 -1.07
C ALA A 254 5.15 -2.80 -1.79
N GLU A 255 3.88 -2.72 -1.41
CA GLU A 255 2.74 -3.32 -2.12
C GLU A 255 2.52 -2.63 -3.47
N GLU A 256 2.71 -1.32 -3.61
CA GLU A 256 2.70 -0.65 -4.93
C GLU A 256 3.87 -1.07 -5.82
N ALA A 257 5.02 -1.43 -5.21
CA ALA A 257 6.19 -1.94 -5.92
C ALA A 257 6.11 -3.45 -6.26
N LEU A 258 5.39 -4.25 -5.45
CA LEU A 258 5.29 -5.71 -5.58
C LEU A 258 3.95 -6.19 -6.13
N THR A 259 2.89 -5.39 -5.98
CA THR A 259 1.59 -5.65 -6.59
C THR A 259 1.42 -4.84 -7.86
N LEU A 260 0.69 -5.48 -8.75
CA LEU A 260 0.27 -5.06 -10.06
C LEU A 260 -0.72 -3.86 -10.03
N GLY A 261 -0.56 -2.93 -9.10
CA GLY A 261 -1.41 -1.75 -8.87
C GLY A 261 -1.46 -0.77 -10.04
N GLY A 262 -0.56 -0.89 -11.02
CA GLY A 262 -0.62 -0.11 -12.26
C GLY A 262 -1.65 -0.61 -13.30
N SER A 263 -2.19 -1.82 -13.17
CA SER A 263 -3.03 -2.45 -14.21
C SER A 263 -4.43 -2.84 -13.75
N LEU A 264 -4.75 -2.75 -12.46
CA LEU A 264 -6.09 -3.05 -11.95
C LEU A 264 -6.94 -1.78 -12.06
N ASP A 265 -8.14 -1.92 -12.65
CA ASP A 265 -9.16 -0.89 -12.64
C ASP A 265 -9.44 -0.47 -11.19
N GLY A 266 -9.75 0.82 -10.97
CA GLY A 266 -9.95 1.36 -9.62
C GLY A 266 -11.01 0.62 -8.80
N HIS A 267 -11.96 -0.05 -9.46
CA HIS A 267 -12.95 -0.89 -8.78
C HIS A 267 -12.33 -2.19 -8.22
N SER A 268 -11.51 -2.90 -9.00
CA SER A 268 -10.78 -4.07 -8.52
C SER A 268 -9.82 -3.74 -7.38
N GLN A 269 -9.18 -2.57 -7.40
CA GLN A 269 -8.32 -2.16 -6.28
C GLN A 269 -9.09 -1.94 -4.98
N VAL A 270 -10.27 -1.28 -5.04
CA VAL A 270 -11.13 -1.09 -3.87
C VAL A 270 -11.68 -2.43 -3.36
N VAL A 271 -12.06 -3.33 -4.26
CA VAL A 271 -12.52 -4.68 -3.91
C VAL A 271 -11.40 -5.48 -3.26
N LEU A 272 -10.17 -5.40 -3.77
CA LEU A 272 -9.01 -6.05 -3.17
C LEU A 272 -8.65 -5.46 -1.81
N LYS A 273 -8.64 -4.13 -1.65
CA LYS A 273 -8.47 -3.48 -0.34
C LYS A 273 -9.53 -3.95 0.67
N ASN A 274 -10.77 -4.12 0.23
CA ASN A 274 -11.86 -4.63 1.07
C ASN A 274 -11.78 -6.15 1.37
N ILE A 275 -11.27 -6.95 0.42
CA ILE A 275 -11.07 -8.40 0.59
C ILE A 275 -9.87 -8.66 1.51
N VAL A 276 -8.83 -7.84 1.36
CA VAL A 276 -7.53 -8.10 1.95
C VAL A 276 -7.34 -7.37 3.29
N LYS A 277 -8.00 -6.23 3.56
CA LYS A 277 -8.02 -5.50 4.86
C LYS A 277 -6.80 -5.73 5.76
N GLU A 278 -6.93 -6.62 6.74
CA GLU A 278 -5.93 -6.92 7.80
C GLU A 278 -4.79 -7.84 7.33
N ASN A 279 -4.93 -8.45 6.16
CA ASN A 279 -4.01 -9.41 5.57
C ASN A 279 -3.25 -8.86 4.35
N GLY A 280 -3.20 -7.52 4.19
CA GLY A 280 -2.46 -6.81 3.11
C GLY A 280 -1.08 -7.38 2.87
N PHE A 281 -0.31 -7.42 3.95
CA PHE A 281 1.06 -7.91 4.00
C PHE A 281 1.27 -9.33 3.44
N LEU A 282 0.22 -10.14 3.30
CA LEU A 282 0.31 -11.48 2.72
C LEU A 282 0.37 -11.46 1.18
N LEU A 283 -0.02 -10.36 0.54
CA LEU A 283 0.04 -10.20 -0.92
C LEU A 283 1.47 -10.31 -1.46
N GLN A 284 2.47 -9.83 -0.72
CA GLN A 284 3.87 -9.91 -1.15
C GLN A 284 4.34 -11.36 -1.38
N TYR A 285 3.79 -12.32 -0.64
CA TYR A 285 4.14 -13.74 -0.76
C TYR A 285 3.39 -14.47 -1.88
N LEU A 286 2.42 -13.80 -2.52
CA LEU A 286 1.68 -14.37 -3.65
C LEU A 286 2.60 -14.67 -4.83
N VAL A 287 3.54 -13.76 -5.10
CA VAL A 287 4.43 -13.80 -6.26
C VAL A 287 5.90 -13.99 -5.90
N ALA A 288 6.31 -13.68 -4.66
CA ALA A 288 7.66 -13.93 -4.18
C ALA A 288 7.74 -15.24 -3.39
N ILE A 289 8.76 -16.06 -3.65
CA ILE A 289 9.03 -17.25 -2.82
C ILE A 289 9.62 -16.75 -1.49
N PRO A 290 8.98 -17.05 -0.35
CA PRO A 290 9.51 -16.63 0.95
C PRO A 290 10.83 -17.34 1.25
N MET A 291 11.79 -16.59 1.79
CA MET A 291 13.03 -17.14 2.34
C MET A 291 12.83 -17.41 3.82
N GLU A 292 13.11 -18.63 4.25
CA GLU A 292 13.09 -19.00 5.65
C GLU A 292 14.29 -18.35 6.37
N LYS A 293 14.01 -17.48 7.34
CA LYS A 293 15.04 -16.76 8.11
C LYS A 293 15.44 -17.44 9.41
N GLY A 294 14.72 -18.48 9.83
CA GLY A 294 14.92 -19.16 11.11
C GLY A 294 14.05 -18.61 12.24
N LEU A 295 13.88 -19.39 13.30
CA LEU A 295 13.00 -19.07 14.44
C LEU A 295 13.55 -17.95 15.35
N ASP A 296 14.87 -17.81 15.41
CA ASP A 296 15.59 -16.75 16.09
C ASP A 296 15.27 -15.37 15.51
N SER A 297 15.09 -15.28 14.19
CA SER A 297 14.73 -14.03 13.49
C SER A 297 13.35 -13.46 13.88
N GLN A 298 12.49 -14.28 14.49
CA GLN A 298 11.18 -13.89 15.04
C GLN A 298 11.17 -13.97 16.57
N SER A 299 12.34 -13.86 17.21
CA SER A 299 12.52 -13.84 18.67
C SER A 299 11.84 -15.00 19.39
N PHE A 300 11.77 -16.19 18.77
CA PHE A 300 11.07 -17.35 19.33
C PHE A 300 9.59 -17.09 19.65
N ILE A 301 8.94 -16.22 18.89
CA ILE A 301 7.54 -15.80 19.09
C ILE A 301 6.71 -16.22 17.88
N CYS A 302 5.52 -16.77 18.12
CA CYS A 302 4.56 -17.13 17.07
C CYS A 302 4.10 -15.90 16.30
N ALA A 303 4.28 -15.92 14.98
CA ALA A 303 3.90 -14.81 14.10
C ALA A 303 2.38 -14.53 14.03
N GLY A 304 1.53 -15.43 14.54
CA GLY A 304 0.07 -15.28 14.49
C GLY A 304 -0.61 -14.92 15.82
N CYS A 305 0.05 -15.11 16.97
CA CYS A 305 -0.57 -14.85 18.28
C CYS A 305 0.41 -14.36 19.35
N SER A 306 1.65 -14.06 18.96
CA SER A 306 2.70 -13.51 19.81
C SER A 306 3.09 -14.36 21.03
N ARG A 307 2.71 -15.64 21.05
CA ARG A 307 3.10 -16.61 22.09
C ARG A 307 4.51 -17.15 21.85
N GLN A 308 5.30 -17.34 22.91
CA GLN A 308 6.60 -18.00 22.83
C GLN A 308 6.49 -19.44 22.28
N ILE A 309 7.39 -19.79 21.37
CA ILE A 309 7.50 -21.08 20.68
C ILE A 309 8.98 -21.47 20.54
N GLY A 310 9.31 -22.75 20.50
CA GLY A 310 10.70 -23.19 20.41
C GLY A 310 11.01 -24.39 21.30
N PHE A 311 12.29 -24.59 21.62
CA PHE A 311 12.77 -25.82 22.26
C PHE A 311 12.12 -26.11 23.62
N SER A 312 11.91 -25.09 24.45
CA SER A 312 11.28 -25.24 25.77
C SER A 312 9.75 -25.13 25.74
N PHE A 313 9.14 -24.95 24.56
CA PHE A 313 7.72 -24.67 24.38
C PHE A 313 7.10 -25.60 23.32
N ALA A 314 5.90 -25.27 22.83
CA ALA A 314 5.26 -25.97 21.73
C ALA A 314 6.18 -25.99 20.49
N LYS A 315 6.23 -27.14 19.80
CA LYS A 315 7.06 -27.32 18.61
C LYS A 315 6.60 -26.34 17.54
N PRO A 316 7.50 -25.45 17.05
CA PRO A 316 7.14 -24.44 16.07
C PRO A 316 6.89 -25.10 14.70
N LYS A 317 5.92 -24.57 13.95
CA LYS A 317 5.53 -25.05 12.62
C LYS A 317 5.77 -23.97 11.58
N LEU A 318 6.45 -24.33 10.49
CA LEU A 318 6.78 -23.42 9.40
C LEU A 318 5.60 -23.30 8.42
N CYS A 319 5.13 -22.08 8.19
CA CYS A 319 4.17 -21.81 7.12
C CYS A 319 4.90 -21.71 5.78
N ALA A 320 4.59 -22.60 4.83
CA ALA A 320 5.24 -22.61 3.52
C ALA A 320 4.88 -21.39 2.64
N PHE A 321 3.83 -20.63 2.99
CA PHE A 321 3.42 -19.42 2.27
C PHE A 321 4.12 -18.16 2.77
N SER A 322 4.21 -17.94 4.08
CA SER A 322 4.84 -16.73 4.65
C SER A 322 6.32 -16.93 5.02
N GLY A 323 6.81 -18.17 5.15
CA GLY A 323 8.17 -18.46 5.61
C GLY A 323 8.40 -18.22 7.11
N LEU A 324 7.34 -17.95 7.87
CA LEU A 324 7.38 -17.68 9.31
C LEU A 324 6.93 -18.91 10.13
N TYR A 325 7.34 -18.94 11.40
CA TYR A 325 6.96 -19.99 12.35
C TYR A 325 5.75 -19.63 13.20
N TYR A 326 4.92 -20.63 13.48
CA TYR A 326 3.65 -20.53 14.20
C TYR A 326 3.52 -21.63 15.24
N CYS A 327 2.69 -21.39 16.27
CA CYS A 327 2.30 -22.41 17.25
C CYS A 327 1.20 -23.33 16.72
N ASP A 328 0.92 -24.42 17.43
CA ASP A 328 -0.09 -25.43 17.05
C ASP A 328 -1.52 -24.90 16.90
N SER A 329 -1.89 -23.81 17.59
CA SER A 329 -3.22 -23.21 17.44
C SER A 329 -3.36 -22.36 16.18
N CYS A 330 -2.26 -21.76 15.73
CA CYS A 330 -2.18 -20.92 14.53
C CYS A 330 -1.83 -21.72 13.27
N HIS A 331 -1.25 -22.91 13.41
CA HIS A 331 -0.89 -23.81 12.31
C HIS A 331 -1.40 -25.24 12.59
N ARG A 332 -2.44 -25.63 11.85
CA ARG A 332 -3.11 -26.94 11.96
C ARG A 332 -2.68 -27.94 10.89
N ASP A 333 -1.56 -27.68 10.22
CA ASP A 333 -0.98 -28.51 9.16
C ASP A 333 -1.95 -28.72 7.98
N GLU A 334 -2.85 -27.76 7.77
CA GLU A 334 -3.68 -27.71 6.57
C GLU A 334 -2.78 -27.36 5.38
N GLU A 335 -2.91 -28.14 4.30
CA GLU A 335 -2.02 -28.03 3.16
C GLU A 335 -2.71 -27.40 1.94
N THR A 336 -1.97 -26.53 1.25
CA THR A 336 -2.39 -25.95 -0.03
C THR A 336 -1.22 -25.81 -0.98
N VAL A 337 -1.52 -25.65 -2.27
CA VAL A 337 -0.51 -25.29 -3.27
C VAL A 337 -0.05 -23.85 -3.00
N ILE A 338 1.25 -23.62 -3.02
CA ILE A 338 1.85 -22.31 -2.75
C ILE A 338 1.95 -21.52 -4.05
N PRO A 339 1.23 -20.39 -4.20
CA PRO A 339 1.15 -19.67 -5.48
C PRO A 339 2.50 -19.25 -6.05
N SER A 340 3.40 -18.68 -5.23
CA SER A 340 4.72 -18.25 -5.71
C SER A 340 5.55 -19.41 -6.25
N ARG A 341 5.46 -20.60 -5.64
CA ARG A 341 6.15 -21.82 -6.15
C ARG A 341 5.50 -22.37 -7.42
N LEU A 342 4.18 -22.27 -7.53
CA LEU A 342 3.45 -22.61 -8.77
C LEU A 342 3.88 -21.69 -9.92
N ILE A 343 4.03 -20.39 -9.68
CA ILE A 343 4.40 -19.41 -10.70
C ILE A 343 5.86 -19.56 -11.14
N HIS A 344 6.78 -19.76 -10.19
CA HIS A 344 8.22 -19.80 -10.50
C HIS A 344 8.71 -21.18 -10.94
N ASN A 345 8.16 -22.26 -10.37
CA ASN A 345 8.67 -23.62 -10.56
C ASN A 345 7.63 -24.60 -11.10
N TRP A 346 6.40 -24.15 -11.38
CA TRP A 346 5.27 -25.04 -11.71
C TRP A 346 5.05 -26.15 -10.66
N ASP A 347 5.36 -25.86 -9.38
CA ASP A 347 5.27 -26.80 -8.27
C ASP A 347 3.84 -26.87 -7.70
N LEU A 348 3.16 -28.00 -7.92
CA LEU A 348 1.82 -28.29 -7.42
C LEU A 348 1.80 -29.01 -6.06
N THR A 349 2.98 -29.22 -5.45
CA THR A 349 3.07 -29.89 -4.15
C THR A 349 2.34 -29.09 -3.08
N LYS A 350 1.40 -29.74 -2.40
CA LYS A 350 0.70 -29.14 -1.27
C LYS A 350 1.65 -29.07 -0.07
N ARG A 351 1.64 -27.95 0.63
CA ARG A 351 2.49 -27.71 1.80
C ARG A 351 1.68 -27.10 2.93
N GLY A 352 2.05 -27.40 4.16
CA GLY A 352 1.44 -26.84 5.36
C GLY A 352 1.51 -25.32 5.39
N VAL A 353 0.38 -24.69 5.70
CA VAL A 353 0.26 -23.24 5.85
C VAL A 353 -0.44 -22.86 7.15
N CYS A 354 -0.15 -21.67 7.66
CA CYS A 354 -0.85 -21.13 8.82
C CYS A 354 -2.32 -20.82 8.48
N ARG A 355 -3.20 -20.83 9.49
CA ARG A 355 -4.64 -20.63 9.30
C ARG A 355 -4.97 -19.28 8.65
N GLN A 356 -4.20 -18.24 8.96
CA GLN A 356 -4.38 -16.91 8.38
C GLN A 356 -4.07 -16.92 6.89
N ALA A 357 -2.92 -17.48 6.49
CA ALA A 357 -2.54 -17.64 5.09
C ALA A 357 -3.56 -18.49 4.31
N LEU A 358 -4.05 -19.59 4.90
CA LEU A 358 -5.06 -20.42 4.24
C LEU A 358 -6.36 -19.66 3.99
N LYS A 359 -6.85 -18.92 4.99
CA LYS A 359 -8.05 -18.07 4.84
C LYS A 359 -7.84 -17.02 3.75
N PHE A 360 -6.72 -16.33 3.78
CA PHE A 360 -6.34 -15.33 2.78
C PHE A 360 -6.31 -15.92 1.36
N LEU A 361 -5.58 -17.03 1.15
CA LEU A 361 -5.50 -17.70 -0.15
C LEU A 361 -6.87 -18.17 -0.66
N THR A 362 -7.77 -18.55 0.27
CA THR A 362 -9.15 -18.93 -0.08
C THR A 362 -9.96 -17.72 -0.53
N GLN A 363 -9.80 -16.56 0.11
CA GLN A 363 -10.49 -15.31 -0.23
C GLN A 363 -10.09 -14.78 -1.61
N ILE A 364 -8.79 -14.80 -1.92
CA ILE A 364 -8.28 -14.27 -3.19
C ILE A 364 -8.27 -15.30 -4.33
N ARG A 365 -8.72 -16.54 -4.08
CA ARG A 365 -8.54 -17.70 -4.98
C ARG A 365 -8.95 -17.43 -6.44
N ASN A 366 -10.07 -16.74 -6.63
CA ASN A 366 -10.66 -16.46 -7.95
C ASN A 366 -10.33 -15.05 -8.46
N GLN A 367 -9.57 -14.26 -7.71
CA GLN A 367 -9.22 -12.89 -8.08
C GLN A 367 -8.05 -12.89 -9.07
N PRO A 368 -8.14 -12.16 -10.19
CA PRO A 368 -7.13 -12.14 -11.26
C PRO A 368 -5.92 -11.26 -10.88
N LEU A 369 -5.21 -11.67 -9.84
CA LEU A 369 -4.14 -10.90 -9.20
C LEU A 369 -2.77 -11.09 -9.80
N ILE A 370 -2.58 -12.05 -10.70
CA ILE A 370 -1.27 -12.46 -11.18
C ILE A 370 -1.16 -12.08 -12.65
N ASP A 371 -0.35 -11.06 -12.97
CA ASP A 371 0.12 -10.82 -14.33
C ASP A 371 1.39 -11.62 -14.55
N LEU A 372 1.24 -12.75 -15.25
CA LEU A 372 2.32 -13.68 -15.42
C LEU A 372 3.44 -13.11 -16.29
N LYS A 373 3.15 -12.16 -17.19
CA LYS A 373 4.19 -11.55 -18.03
C LYS A 373 5.13 -10.69 -17.19
N LEU A 374 4.60 -10.01 -16.17
CA LEU A 374 5.41 -9.18 -15.27
C LEU A 374 6.14 -10.01 -14.22
N VAL A 375 5.53 -11.10 -13.73
CA VAL A 375 6.11 -11.91 -12.65
C VAL A 375 7.09 -12.97 -13.16
N ASN A 376 6.74 -13.71 -14.22
CA ASN A 376 7.57 -14.76 -14.80
C ASN A 376 7.15 -15.08 -16.24
N GLU A 377 7.55 -14.24 -17.21
CA GLU A 377 7.22 -14.48 -18.63
C GLU A 377 7.80 -15.81 -19.14
N SER A 378 8.98 -16.20 -18.65
CA SER A 378 9.67 -17.42 -19.07
C SER A 378 8.85 -18.69 -18.82
N LEU A 379 7.85 -18.65 -17.94
CA LEU A 379 6.97 -19.80 -17.69
C LEU A 379 6.21 -20.23 -18.95
N TYR A 380 5.90 -19.30 -19.85
CA TYR A 380 5.24 -19.62 -21.13
C TYR A 380 6.11 -20.49 -22.04
N ASP A 381 7.43 -20.36 -21.95
CA ASP A 381 8.38 -21.10 -22.77
C ASP A 381 8.72 -22.46 -22.15
N HIS A 382 8.81 -22.53 -20.82
CA HIS A 382 9.19 -23.75 -20.10
C HIS A 382 8.01 -24.70 -19.87
N VAL A 383 6.78 -24.20 -19.82
CA VAL A 383 5.57 -25.01 -19.65
C VAL A 383 4.72 -24.92 -20.91
N GLU A 384 4.79 -25.96 -21.75
CA GLU A 384 4.11 -25.98 -23.04
C GLU A 384 2.61 -25.63 -22.94
N ARG A 385 1.93 -26.14 -21.92
CA ARG A 385 0.51 -25.85 -21.69
C ARG A 385 0.27 -24.37 -21.44
N MET A 386 1.15 -23.68 -20.71
CA MET A 386 1.04 -22.23 -20.51
C MET A 386 1.23 -21.48 -21.82
N GLY A 387 2.19 -21.89 -22.66
CA GLY A 387 2.36 -21.33 -24.00
C GLY A 387 1.11 -21.50 -24.90
N ARG A 388 0.44 -22.65 -24.85
CA ARG A 388 -0.84 -22.88 -25.55
C ARG A 388 -1.95 -21.98 -25.00
N ILE A 389 -2.09 -21.90 -23.68
CA ILE A 389 -3.08 -21.05 -23.03
C ILE A 389 -2.85 -19.58 -23.38
N ARG A 390 -1.60 -19.08 -23.37
CA ARG A 390 -1.27 -17.72 -23.78
C ARG A 390 -1.81 -17.40 -25.17
N ARG A 391 -1.50 -18.24 -26.15
CA ARG A 391 -1.99 -18.09 -27.54
C ARG A 391 -3.51 -18.07 -27.58
N SER A 392 -4.17 -19.01 -26.94
CA SER A 392 -5.64 -19.06 -26.85
C SER A 392 -6.24 -17.83 -26.16
N ARG A 393 -5.57 -17.25 -25.15
CA ARG A 393 -6.02 -16.04 -24.43
C ARG A 393 -5.85 -14.79 -25.30
N GLU A 394 -4.75 -14.69 -26.04
CA GLU A 394 -4.51 -13.63 -27.04
C GLU A 394 -5.56 -13.67 -28.15
N GLN A 395 -5.87 -14.88 -28.65
CA GLN A 395 -6.92 -15.11 -29.63
C GLN A 395 -8.30 -14.69 -29.10
N LEU A 396 -8.63 -15.07 -27.86
CA LEU A 396 -9.90 -14.73 -27.22
C LEU A 396 -10.04 -13.21 -27.05
N LYS A 397 -8.96 -12.51 -26.67
CA LYS A 397 -8.97 -11.05 -26.54
C LYS A 397 -9.36 -10.38 -27.86
N LEU A 398 -8.68 -10.76 -28.96
CA LEU A 398 -8.96 -10.23 -30.29
C LEU A 398 -10.39 -10.52 -30.73
N LEU A 399 -10.88 -11.74 -30.51
CA LEU A 399 -12.28 -12.08 -30.76
C LEU A 399 -13.23 -11.23 -29.90
N GLY A 400 -12.87 -10.99 -28.63
CA GLY A 400 -13.58 -10.08 -27.73
C GLY A 400 -13.74 -8.68 -28.30
N ASP A 401 -12.68 -8.12 -28.90
CA ASP A 401 -12.70 -6.79 -29.53
C ASP A 401 -13.74 -6.71 -30.66
N TYR A 402 -13.87 -7.77 -31.48
CA TYR A 402 -14.93 -7.85 -32.50
C TYR A 402 -16.33 -7.88 -31.87
N LEU A 403 -16.51 -8.69 -30.83
CA LEU A 403 -17.81 -8.84 -30.16
C LEU A 403 -18.25 -7.58 -29.43
N ILE A 404 -17.31 -6.82 -28.85
CA ILE A 404 -17.58 -5.55 -28.16
C ILE A 404 -18.18 -4.52 -29.14
N MET A 405 -17.69 -4.49 -30.38
CA MET A 405 -18.21 -3.60 -31.41
C MET A 405 -19.42 -4.17 -32.18
N CYS A 406 -19.85 -5.39 -31.87
CA CYS A 406 -20.95 -6.07 -32.54
C CYS A 406 -22.29 -5.83 -31.84
N ARG A 407 -23.33 -5.53 -32.62
CA ARG A 407 -24.68 -5.24 -32.10
C ARG A 407 -25.61 -6.46 -32.03
N SER A 408 -25.12 -7.64 -32.39
CA SER A 408 -25.86 -8.91 -32.42
C SER A 408 -26.24 -9.44 -31.03
N GLY A 409 -25.65 -8.89 -29.96
CA GLY A 409 -25.81 -9.41 -28.60
C GLY A 409 -24.87 -10.58 -28.27
N ALA A 410 -23.99 -11.01 -29.18
CA ALA A 410 -23.04 -12.10 -28.96
C ALA A 410 -22.11 -11.87 -27.76
N LEU A 411 -21.71 -10.62 -27.47
CA LEU A 411 -20.95 -10.31 -26.27
C LEU A 411 -21.71 -10.69 -24.99
N LYS A 412 -23.02 -10.44 -24.92
CA LYS A 412 -23.82 -10.78 -23.73
C LYS A 412 -23.84 -12.30 -23.51
N GLU A 413 -23.92 -13.07 -24.59
CA GLU A 413 -23.92 -14.53 -24.51
C GLU A 413 -22.53 -15.07 -24.14
N LEU A 414 -21.45 -14.51 -24.69
CA LEU A 414 -20.09 -14.84 -24.27
C LEU A 414 -19.87 -14.49 -22.78
N SER A 415 -20.33 -13.33 -22.34
CA SER A 415 -20.27 -12.87 -20.95
C SER A 415 -20.95 -13.85 -19.98
N LYS A 416 -22.08 -14.44 -20.34
CA LYS A 416 -22.72 -15.50 -19.52
C LYS A 416 -21.84 -16.74 -19.39
N ARG A 417 -21.11 -17.11 -20.44
CA ARG A 417 -20.19 -18.27 -20.42
C ARG A 417 -18.91 -17.99 -19.64
N LEU A 418 -18.44 -16.74 -19.67
CA LEU A 418 -17.29 -16.28 -18.87
C LEU A 418 -17.60 -16.21 -17.38
N ASP A 419 -18.87 -16.05 -17.02
CA ASP A 419 -19.33 -15.84 -15.65
C ASP A 419 -18.60 -14.63 -15.03
N HIS A 420 -17.97 -14.77 -13.86
CA HIS A 420 -17.24 -13.70 -13.18
C HIS A 420 -15.83 -13.42 -13.75
N ARG A 421 -15.45 -14.02 -14.88
CA ARG A 421 -14.07 -13.95 -15.44
C ARG A 421 -13.95 -13.00 -16.63
N HIS A 422 -14.52 -11.80 -16.52
CA HIS A 422 -14.47 -10.78 -17.59
C HIS A 422 -13.06 -10.29 -17.95
N TYR A 423 -12.14 -10.30 -16.98
CA TYR A 423 -10.72 -9.98 -17.20
C TYR A 423 -10.07 -10.85 -18.30
N LEU A 424 -10.69 -11.98 -18.64
CA LEU A 424 -10.23 -12.83 -19.74
C LEU A 424 -10.33 -12.11 -21.11
N LEU A 425 -11.23 -11.15 -21.28
CA LEU A 425 -11.34 -10.38 -22.52
C LEU A 425 -10.43 -9.14 -22.54
N GLU A 426 -9.87 -8.74 -21.39
CA GLU A 426 -9.15 -7.48 -21.24
C GLU A 426 -7.64 -7.66 -21.36
N CYS A 427 -7.07 -8.58 -20.56
CA CYS A 427 -5.63 -8.83 -20.51
C CYS A 427 -5.34 -10.34 -20.65
N PRO A 428 -4.58 -10.78 -21.66
CA PRO A 428 -4.22 -12.19 -21.85
C PRO A 428 -3.32 -12.75 -20.74
N HIS A 429 -2.57 -11.89 -20.05
CA HIS A 429 -1.53 -12.30 -19.09
C HIS A 429 -2.00 -12.31 -17.63
N LYS A 430 -3.24 -11.86 -17.35
CA LYS A 430 -3.82 -11.91 -16.01
C LYS A 430 -4.47 -13.26 -15.72
N TYR A 431 -4.16 -13.80 -14.54
CA TYR A 431 -4.65 -15.06 -14.01
C TYR A 431 -4.97 -14.96 -12.51
N SER A 432 -5.91 -15.78 -12.07
CA SER A 432 -6.13 -16.11 -10.67
C SER A 432 -5.40 -17.39 -10.28
N ILE A 433 -5.29 -17.67 -8.97
CA ILE A 433 -4.75 -18.94 -8.46
C ILE A 433 -5.60 -20.12 -8.96
N ALA A 434 -6.93 -19.93 -9.04
CA ALA A 434 -7.84 -20.94 -9.57
C ALA A 434 -7.54 -21.26 -11.04
N ASP A 435 -7.24 -20.26 -11.86
CA ASP A 435 -6.95 -20.49 -13.28
C ASP A 435 -5.66 -21.29 -13.44
N LEU A 436 -4.56 -20.89 -12.77
CA LEU A 436 -3.28 -21.60 -12.85
C LEU A 436 -3.43 -23.08 -12.43
N ARG A 437 -4.24 -23.35 -11.41
CA ARG A 437 -4.57 -24.73 -11.01
C ARG A 437 -5.39 -25.46 -12.07
N GLN A 438 -6.44 -24.86 -12.60
CA GLN A 438 -7.24 -25.45 -13.68
C GLN A 438 -6.42 -25.69 -14.94
N ILE A 439 -5.42 -24.85 -15.23
CA ILE A 439 -4.48 -25.05 -16.33
C ILE A 439 -3.61 -26.27 -16.04
N ALA A 440 -3.05 -26.38 -14.84
CA ALA A 440 -2.27 -27.57 -14.46
C ALA A 440 -3.10 -28.87 -14.46
N ASP A 441 -4.40 -28.79 -14.19
CA ASP A 441 -5.34 -29.91 -14.26
C ASP A 441 -5.88 -30.16 -15.69
N GLY A 442 -5.63 -29.26 -16.64
CA GLY A 442 -6.09 -29.34 -18.04
C GLY A 442 -7.55 -28.89 -18.29
N VAL A 443 -8.29 -28.59 -17.23
CA VAL A 443 -9.70 -28.15 -17.29
C VAL A 443 -9.85 -26.77 -17.93
N PHE A 444 -8.87 -25.88 -17.73
CA PHE A 444 -8.95 -24.52 -18.25
C PHE A 444 -8.89 -24.46 -19.79
N GLU A 445 -8.19 -25.40 -20.41
CA GLU A 445 -8.02 -25.45 -21.86
C GLU A 445 -9.34 -25.76 -22.58
N THR A 446 -10.11 -26.74 -22.09
CA THR A 446 -11.42 -27.09 -22.66
C THR A 446 -12.43 -25.95 -22.48
N PHE A 447 -12.41 -25.30 -21.31
CA PHE A 447 -13.19 -24.10 -21.06
C PHE A 447 -12.86 -23.00 -22.09
N LEU A 448 -11.57 -22.70 -22.27
CA LEU A 448 -11.14 -21.65 -23.19
C LEU A 448 -11.46 -21.96 -24.66
N GLN A 449 -11.25 -23.21 -25.09
CA GLN A 449 -11.61 -23.66 -26.44
C GLN A 449 -13.11 -23.48 -26.72
N SER A 450 -13.98 -23.76 -25.75
CA SER A 450 -15.43 -23.56 -25.92
C SER A 450 -15.83 -22.09 -26.15
N LEU A 451 -15.09 -21.16 -25.53
CA LEU A 451 -15.29 -19.71 -25.71
C LEU A 451 -14.77 -19.27 -27.08
N LEU A 452 -13.59 -19.74 -27.47
CA LEU A 452 -12.99 -19.46 -28.77
C LEU A 452 -13.89 -19.95 -29.91
N GLN A 453 -14.37 -21.19 -29.84
CA GLN A 453 -15.26 -21.75 -30.85
C GLN A 453 -16.55 -20.94 -31.01
N PHE A 454 -17.15 -20.50 -29.90
CA PHE A 454 -18.33 -19.66 -29.95
C PHE A 454 -18.05 -18.31 -30.59
N ALA A 455 -16.98 -17.63 -30.14
CA ALA A 455 -16.67 -16.29 -30.60
C ALA A 455 -16.21 -16.28 -32.06
N SER A 456 -15.37 -17.23 -32.48
CA SER A 456 -14.94 -17.36 -33.87
C SER A 456 -16.12 -17.71 -34.79
N HIS A 457 -16.96 -18.66 -34.39
CA HIS A 457 -18.17 -19.00 -35.15
C HIS A 457 -19.09 -17.79 -35.32
N HIS A 458 -19.23 -16.93 -34.30
CA HIS A 458 -19.97 -15.70 -34.44
C HIS A 458 -19.32 -14.74 -35.45
N VAL A 459 -18.01 -14.52 -35.35
CA VAL A 459 -17.29 -13.58 -36.23
C VAL A 459 -17.39 -14.00 -37.70
N TYR A 460 -17.20 -15.28 -38.02
CA TYR A 460 -17.28 -15.77 -39.40
C TYR A 460 -18.69 -15.68 -40.00
N ASN A 461 -19.75 -15.80 -39.18
CA ASN A 461 -21.13 -15.85 -39.64
C ASN A 461 -21.91 -14.56 -39.41
N CYS A 462 -21.26 -13.49 -38.94
CA CYS A 462 -21.91 -12.21 -38.67
C CYS A 462 -21.41 -11.14 -39.63
N ASP A 463 -22.31 -10.64 -40.49
CA ASP A 463 -22.00 -9.61 -41.49
C ASP A 463 -21.28 -8.39 -40.89
N LEU A 464 -21.68 -7.95 -39.69
CA LEU A 464 -21.06 -6.81 -39.00
C LEU A 464 -19.61 -7.08 -38.55
N CYS A 465 -19.28 -8.33 -38.22
CA CYS A 465 -17.92 -8.71 -37.83
C CYS A 465 -17.06 -8.95 -39.06
N THR A 466 -17.61 -9.64 -40.07
CA THR A 466 -16.93 -9.94 -41.34
C THR A 466 -16.53 -8.68 -42.10
N GLN A 467 -17.35 -7.61 -42.07
CA GLN A 467 -17.01 -6.30 -42.65
C GLN A 467 -15.79 -5.61 -41.99
N ARG A 468 -15.37 -6.08 -40.81
CA ARG A 468 -14.18 -5.59 -40.10
C ARG A 468 -12.99 -6.55 -40.23
N GLY A 469 -13.11 -7.57 -41.06
CA GLY A 469 -11.97 -8.37 -41.47
C GLY A 469 -11.06 -7.59 -42.43
N PHE A 470 -9.90 -8.15 -42.72
CA PHE A 470 -8.89 -7.53 -43.56
C PHE A 470 -8.74 -8.31 -44.87
N ILE A 471 -8.19 -7.64 -45.87
CA ILE A 471 -7.71 -8.27 -47.10
C ILE A 471 -6.17 -8.30 -47.03
N CYS A 472 -5.57 -9.43 -47.40
CA CYS A 472 -4.12 -9.57 -47.37
C CYS A 472 -3.45 -8.57 -48.33
N GLN A 473 -2.62 -7.66 -47.80
CA GLN A 473 -1.98 -6.61 -48.60
C GLN A 473 -0.86 -7.13 -49.52
N ILE A 474 -0.38 -8.37 -49.29
CA ILE A 474 0.70 -8.97 -50.09
C ILE A 474 0.14 -9.68 -51.32
N CYS A 475 -0.79 -10.63 -51.12
CA CYS A 475 -1.34 -11.40 -52.22
C CYS A 475 -2.61 -10.80 -52.82
N ASN A 476 -3.27 -9.85 -52.12
CA ASN A 476 -4.52 -9.21 -52.52
C ASN A 476 -5.62 -10.21 -52.90
N SER A 477 -5.64 -11.39 -52.25
CA SER A 477 -6.75 -12.35 -52.37
C SER A 477 -8.03 -11.74 -51.83
N ASN A 478 -9.18 -12.09 -52.41
CA ASN A 478 -10.49 -11.64 -51.93
C ASN A 478 -10.94 -12.34 -50.63
N ASP A 479 -10.13 -13.28 -50.12
CA ASP A 479 -10.41 -13.96 -48.86
C ASP A 479 -10.24 -13.00 -47.69
N ILE A 480 -11.27 -12.96 -46.83
CA ILE A 480 -11.26 -12.15 -45.62
C ILE A 480 -10.44 -12.86 -44.55
N ILE A 481 -9.42 -12.19 -44.05
CA ILE A 481 -8.54 -12.68 -42.98
C ILE A 481 -8.79 -11.91 -41.69
N PHE A 482 -8.53 -12.56 -40.55
CA PHE A 482 -8.75 -11.96 -39.24
C PHE A 482 -7.48 -11.98 -38.37
N PRO A 483 -7.28 -10.96 -37.51
CA PRO A 483 -6.09 -10.88 -36.66
C PRO A 483 -5.90 -12.04 -35.67
N PHE A 484 -6.96 -12.79 -35.39
CA PHE A 484 -6.93 -13.93 -34.46
C PHE A 484 -6.54 -15.25 -35.14
N GLU A 485 -6.27 -15.25 -36.44
CA GLU A 485 -5.85 -16.41 -37.23
C GLU A 485 -4.33 -16.52 -37.27
N PHE A 486 -3.72 -16.87 -36.13
CA PHE A 486 -2.27 -16.85 -35.97
C PHE A 486 -1.51 -17.85 -36.87
N ASP A 487 -2.16 -18.91 -37.34
CA ASP A 487 -1.52 -19.93 -38.18
C ASP A 487 -1.45 -19.52 -39.66
N THR A 488 -2.36 -18.65 -40.11
CA THR A 488 -2.49 -18.24 -41.52
C THR A 488 -2.13 -16.79 -41.78
N THR A 489 -2.02 -15.96 -40.73
CA THR A 489 -1.76 -14.52 -40.85
C THR A 489 -0.57 -14.09 -40.01
N THR A 490 0.15 -13.08 -40.49
CA THR A 490 1.18 -12.36 -39.73
C THR A 490 0.86 -10.88 -39.81
N ARG A 491 0.98 -10.19 -38.68
CA ARG A 491 0.71 -8.76 -38.57
C ARG A 491 1.88 -7.90 -39.01
#